data_AF-A0A536KKB7-F1
#
_entry.id   AF-A0A536KKB7-F1
#
_cell.length_a   1.000
_cell.length_b   1.000
_cell.length_c   1.000
_cell.angle_alpha   90.00
_cell.angle_beta   90.00
_cell.angle_gamma   90.00
#
_symmetry.space_group_name_H-M   'P 1'
#
loop_
_entity.id
_entity.type
_entity.pdbx_description
1 polymer ?
#
loop_
_entity_poly.entity_id
_entity_poly.type
_entity_poly.pdbx_seq_one_letter_code
_entity_poly.pdbx_strand_id
1 'polypeptide(L)'
;MPKSAYERSKGVETVSWREFPLGKGIALAILDESAAAARQLKGQRLLDVLDEAAGLPPCKLTVADRPQRHRTRGGRLELKTYGYYRIAWESAPQRGTIRIYNLTAIRQQVLAPKVFLETLLHEWVHHYDFTGLQLDRSPHTSGFFARIRDLAETLGVGFVTPPKRDVAPSAMLADDVEIARPDALRPGGAPPPQWIRDQVLALFGHRPK
;
A
#
# COMPACT_ATOMS: atom_id res chain seq x y z
N MET A 1 15.96 13.76 24.62
CA MET A 1 14.74 13.07 24.18
C MET A 1 14.95 12.61 22.75
N PRO A 2 14.74 11.33 22.40
CA PRO A 2 14.75 10.91 20.99
C PRO A 2 13.67 11.66 20.21
N LYS A 3 13.95 12.06 18.97
CA LYS A 3 12.98 12.73 18.09
C LYS A 3 11.77 11.81 17.86
N SER A 4 10.58 12.37 17.90
CA SER A 4 9.34 11.65 17.57
C SER A 4 9.32 11.16 16.12
N ALA A 5 8.50 10.15 15.82
CA ALA A 5 8.27 9.69 14.44
C ALA A 5 7.88 10.84 13.49
N TYR A 6 7.08 11.78 14.00
CA TYR A 6 6.67 12.98 13.26
C TYR A 6 7.87 13.85 12.89
N GLU A 7 8.74 14.18 13.85
CA GLU A 7 9.92 15.02 13.60
C GLU A 7 10.94 14.33 12.69
N ARG A 8 11.10 13.01 12.83
CA ARG A 8 11.93 12.19 11.94
C ARG A 8 11.38 12.18 10.52
N SER A 9 10.08 11.91 10.35
CA SER A 9 9.40 11.92 9.03
C SER A 9 9.48 13.29 8.37
N LYS A 10 9.25 14.37 9.13
CA LYS A 10 9.29 15.76 8.64
C LYS A 10 10.67 16.14 8.11
N GLY A 11 11.75 15.64 8.70
CA GLY A 11 13.13 16.00 8.36
C GLY A 11 13.72 15.25 7.17
N VAL A 12 13.03 14.26 6.61
CA VAL A 12 13.49 13.50 5.44
C VAL A 12 12.61 13.85 4.26
N GLU A 13 13.17 14.47 3.22
CA GLU A 13 12.39 14.94 2.07
C GLU A 13 12.56 14.11 0.81
N THR A 14 13.56 13.23 0.76
CA THR A 14 13.89 12.40 -0.39
C THR A 14 13.94 10.92 -0.03
N VAL A 15 13.81 10.07 -1.05
CA VAL A 15 14.03 8.64 -0.94
C VAL A 15 15.52 8.35 -1.13
N SER A 16 16.09 7.51 -0.27
CA SER A 16 17.46 7.03 -0.41
C SER A 16 17.47 5.78 -1.28
N TRP A 17 18.24 5.84 -2.36
CA TRP A 17 18.40 4.76 -3.33
C TRP A 17 19.79 4.14 -3.22
N ARG A 18 19.88 2.81 -3.25
CA ARG A 18 21.14 2.08 -3.45
C ARG A 18 21.60 2.18 -4.90
N GLU A 19 20.65 2.16 -5.82
CA GLU A 19 20.84 2.33 -7.26
C GLU A 19 19.66 3.09 -7.86
N PHE A 20 19.85 3.69 -9.04
CA PHE A 20 18.79 4.47 -9.66
C PHE A 20 17.63 3.56 -10.12
N PRO A 21 16.37 3.80 -9.70
CA PRO A 21 15.25 2.93 -10.06
C PRO A 21 14.87 3.10 -11.53
N LEU A 22 15.15 2.09 -12.36
CA LEU A 22 14.78 2.06 -13.78
C LEU A 22 13.28 1.78 -14.01
N GLY A 23 12.41 2.48 -13.28
CA GLY A 23 10.96 2.24 -13.24
C GLY A 23 10.11 3.10 -14.17
N LYS A 24 10.67 4.13 -14.82
CA LYS A 24 9.90 5.11 -15.64
C LYS A 24 9.00 4.45 -16.68
N GLY A 25 9.53 3.50 -17.45
CA GLY A 25 8.75 2.79 -18.48
C GLY A 25 7.59 2.00 -17.90
N ILE A 26 7.78 1.37 -16.73
CA ILE A 26 6.73 0.62 -16.02
C ILE A 26 5.66 1.57 -15.50
N ALA A 27 6.07 2.70 -14.89
CA ALA A 27 5.15 3.71 -14.38
C ALA A 27 4.27 4.30 -15.50
N LEU A 28 4.85 4.62 -16.66
CA LEU A 28 4.08 5.06 -17.83
C LEU A 28 3.15 3.96 -18.34
N ALA A 29 3.61 2.71 -18.42
CA ALA A 29 2.78 1.60 -18.85
C ALA A 29 1.60 1.29 -17.91
N ILE A 30 1.65 1.70 -16.64
CA ILE A 30 0.51 1.62 -15.70
C ILE A 30 -0.56 2.66 -16.06
N LEU A 31 -0.18 3.83 -16.57
CA LEU A 31 -1.11 4.90 -16.93
C LEU A 31 -2.01 4.53 -18.12
N ASP A 32 -1.58 3.58 -18.94
CA ASP A 32 -2.36 3.04 -20.06
C ASP A 32 -3.33 1.92 -19.61
N GLU A 33 -3.35 1.55 -18.32
CA GLU A 33 -4.16 0.43 -17.82
C GLU A 33 -5.41 0.86 -17.06
N SER A 34 -6.49 0.12 -17.31
CA SER A 34 -7.78 0.23 -16.62
C SER A 34 -8.20 -1.10 -15.96
N ALA A 35 -7.73 -2.23 -16.46
CA ALA A 35 -8.04 -3.55 -15.93
C ALA A 35 -7.28 -3.84 -14.63
N ALA A 36 -7.97 -4.38 -13.62
CA ALA A 36 -7.37 -4.70 -12.33
C ALA A 36 -6.19 -5.69 -12.46
N ALA A 37 -6.31 -6.71 -13.33
CA ALA A 37 -5.26 -7.70 -13.54
C ALA A 37 -3.98 -7.10 -14.15
N ALA A 38 -4.12 -6.19 -15.11
CA ALA A 38 -2.97 -5.53 -15.74
C ALA A 38 -2.30 -4.54 -14.77
N ARG A 39 -3.11 -3.78 -14.01
CA ARG A 39 -2.64 -2.93 -12.91
C ARG A 39 -1.93 -3.72 -11.81
N GLN A 40 -2.43 -4.91 -11.48
CA GLN A 40 -1.78 -5.82 -10.53
C GLN A 40 -0.40 -6.24 -11.03
N LEU A 41 -0.30 -6.72 -12.26
CA LEU A 41 0.97 -7.20 -12.83
C LEU A 41 2.01 -6.07 -12.94
N LYS A 42 1.64 -4.95 -13.57
CA LYS A 42 2.57 -3.83 -13.79
C LYS A 42 2.87 -3.09 -12.48
N GLY A 43 1.87 -2.92 -11.63
CA GLY A 43 2.04 -2.33 -10.31
C GLY A 43 2.99 -3.14 -9.43
N GLN A 44 2.86 -4.48 -9.40
CA GLN A 44 3.81 -5.32 -8.66
C GLN A 44 5.23 -5.17 -9.21
N ARG A 45 5.41 -5.21 -10.54
CA ARG A 45 6.73 -5.00 -11.15
C ARG A 45 7.35 -3.66 -10.80
N LEU A 46 6.54 -2.60 -10.69
CA LEU A 46 7.03 -1.30 -10.23
C LEU A 46 7.49 -1.38 -8.77
N LEU A 47 6.71 -2.01 -7.88
CA LEU A 47 7.12 -2.20 -6.48
C LEU A 47 8.42 -2.99 -6.37
N ASP A 48 8.56 -4.08 -7.13
CA ASP A 48 9.77 -4.91 -7.12
C ASP A 48 11.02 -4.09 -7.48
N VAL A 49 10.94 -3.26 -8.53
CA VAL A 49 12.03 -2.35 -8.94
C VAL A 49 12.34 -1.32 -7.87
N LEU A 50 11.31 -0.72 -7.25
CA LEU A 50 11.52 0.29 -6.22
C LEU A 50 12.11 -0.31 -4.94
N ASP A 51 11.62 -1.47 -4.52
CA ASP A 51 12.11 -2.19 -3.34
C ASP A 51 13.56 -2.61 -3.53
N GLU A 52 13.92 -3.17 -4.70
CA GLU A 52 15.30 -3.53 -5.04
C GLU A 52 16.22 -2.29 -5.05
N ALA A 53 15.82 -1.24 -5.76
CA ALA A 53 16.60 -0.01 -5.89
C ALA A 53 16.81 0.72 -4.56
N ALA A 54 15.83 0.72 -3.65
CA ALA A 54 15.96 1.28 -2.31
C ALA A 54 16.55 0.28 -1.30
N GLY A 55 16.65 -1.00 -1.68
CA GLY A 55 17.15 -2.06 -0.82
C GLY A 55 16.22 -2.45 0.33
N LEU A 56 14.91 -2.37 0.09
CA LEU A 56 13.84 -2.67 1.02
C LEU A 56 13.45 -4.17 0.95
N PRO A 57 12.82 -4.71 2.00
CA PRO A 57 12.17 -6.01 1.90
C PRO A 57 11.00 -5.97 0.90
N PRO A 58 10.62 -7.09 0.25
CA PRO A 58 9.57 -7.07 -0.76
C PRO A 58 8.20 -6.61 -0.25
N CYS A 59 7.51 -5.82 -1.07
CA CYS A 59 6.16 -5.34 -0.84
C CYS A 59 5.16 -5.94 -1.83
N LYS A 60 4.13 -6.61 -1.31
CA LYS A 60 3.10 -7.24 -2.16
C LYS A 60 1.97 -6.28 -2.48
N LEU A 61 1.67 -6.09 -3.76
CA LEU A 61 0.47 -5.40 -4.24
C LEU A 61 -0.73 -6.34 -4.31
N THR A 62 -1.92 -5.83 -3.98
CA THR A 62 -3.21 -6.41 -4.32
C THR A 62 -4.11 -5.34 -4.93
N VAL A 63 -4.45 -5.48 -6.21
CA VAL A 63 -5.44 -4.63 -6.88
C VAL A 63 -6.79 -5.32 -6.78
N ALA A 64 -7.64 -4.84 -5.88
CA ALA A 64 -8.96 -5.40 -5.66
C ALA A 64 -9.95 -4.81 -6.66
N ASP A 65 -10.50 -5.66 -7.54
CA ASP A 65 -11.50 -5.24 -8.53
C ASP A 65 -12.89 -5.07 -7.91
N ARG A 66 -12.99 -4.10 -7.02
CA ARG A 66 -14.19 -3.79 -6.24
C ARG A 66 -14.19 -2.32 -5.81
N PRO A 67 -15.34 -1.77 -5.40
CA PRO A 67 -15.44 -0.39 -4.94
C PRO A 67 -14.58 -0.10 -3.72
N GLN A 68 -14.08 1.13 -3.68
CA GLN A 68 -13.42 1.71 -2.50
C GLN A 68 -14.28 1.54 -1.24
N ARG A 69 -13.60 1.25 -0.13
CA ARG A 69 -14.22 1.37 1.19
C ARG A 69 -14.64 2.82 1.39
N HIS A 70 -15.86 3.00 1.88
CA HIS A 70 -16.40 4.32 2.12
C HIS A 70 -17.40 4.31 3.27
N ARG A 71 -17.66 5.51 3.80
CA ARG A 71 -18.70 5.78 4.79
C ARG A 71 -19.53 6.96 4.31
N THR A 72 -20.84 6.85 4.49
CA THR A 72 -21.79 7.93 4.18
C THR A 72 -22.50 8.39 5.43
N ARG A 73 -22.72 9.71 5.55
CA ARG A 73 -23.55 10.31 6.60
C ARG A 73 -24.55 11.25 5.95
N GLY A 74 -25.85 11.04 6.18
CA GLY A 74 -26.92 11.84 5.57
C GLY A 74 -26.89 11.86 4.03
N GLY A 75 -26.56 10.72 3.40
CA GLY A 75 -26.47 10.61 1.93
C GLY A 75 -25.24 11.26 1.30
N ARG A 76 -24.35 11.87 2.09
CA ARG A 76 -23.08 12.46 1.62
C ARG A 76 -21.91 11.54 1.96
N LEU A 77 -20.96 11.42 1.02
CA LEU A 77 -19.71 10.71 1.24
C LEU A 77 -18.87 11.46 2.29
N GLU A 78 -18.54 10.79 3.38
CA GLU A 78 -17.76 11.34 4.49
C GLU A 78 -16.30 10.89 4.41
N LEU A 79 -16.07 9.61 4.09
CA LEU A 79 -14.74 9.01 3.97
C LEU A 79 -14.70 8.10 2.75
N LYS A 80 -13.57 8.12 2.03
CA LYS A 80 -13.21 7.09 1.04
C LYS A 80 -11.75 6.72 1.20
N THR A 81 -11.45 5.44 1.05
CA THR A 81 -10.09 4.89 1.10
C THR A 81 -9.74 4.33 -0.28
N TYR A 82 -8.78 4.96 -0.96
CA TYR A 82 -8.32 4.55 -2.30
C TYR A 82 -7.45 3.29 -2.25
N GLY A 83 -6.59 3.23 -1.25
CA GLY A 83 -5.75 2.10 -0.92
C GLY A 83 -5.35 2.16 0.54
N TYR A 84 -4.59 1.16 0.97
CA TYR A 84 -3.93 1.17 2.27
C TYR A 84 -2.69 0.29 2.23
N TYR A 85 -1.72 0.64 3.06
CA TYR A 85 -0.54 -0.12 3.38
C TYR A 85 -0.76 -0.91 4.69
N ARG A 86 -0.29 -2.16 4.70
CA ARG A 86 -0.25 -3.02 5.88
C ARG A 86 1.15 -3.53 6.09
N ILE A 87 1.54 -3.62 7.34
CA ILE A 87 2.82 -4.20 7.73
C ILE A 87 2.65 -5.13 8.93
N ALA A 88 3.30 -6.29 8.83
CA ALA A 88 3.45 -7.20 9.95
C ALA A 88 4.61 -6.74 10.83
N TRP A 89 4.31 -6.46 12.10
CA TRP A 89 5.30 -6.17 13.11
C TRP A 89 5.59 -7.44 13.91
N GLU A 90 6.71 -8.09 13.58
CA GLU A 90 7.30 -9.14 14.41
C GLU A 90 8.42 -8.51 15.26
N SER A 91 9.60 -9.11 15.34
CA SER A 91 10.80 -8.49 15.95
C SER A 91 11.38 -7.35 15.10
N ALA A 92 11.07 -7.33 13.81
CA ALA A 92 11.34 -6.24 12.88
C ALA A 92 10.24 -6.18 11.79
N PRO A 93 10.01 -5.04 11.15
CA PRO A 93 9.07 -4.94 10.03
C PRO A 93 9.57 -5.76 8.83
N GLN A 94 8.87 -6.86 8.51
CA GLN A 94 9.35 -7.84 7.51
C GLN A 94 8.51 -7.95 6.24
N ARG A 95 7.20 -7.73 6.31
CA ARG A 95 6.29 -8.00 5.18
C ARG A 95 5.30 -6.85 5.00
N GLY A 96 5.57 -6.03 3.99
CA GLY A 96 4.67 -4.98 3.53
C GLY A 96 3.64 -5.53 2.54
N THR A 97 2.40 -5.07 2.64
CA THR A 97 1.37 -5.32 1.62
C THR A 97 0.61 -4.04 1.32
N ILE A 98 0.42 -3.74 0.05
CA ILE A 98 -0.38 -2.63 -0.44
C ILE A 98 -1.67 -3.19 -1.03
N ARG A 99 -2.81 -2.60 -0.68
CA ARG A 99 -4.07 -2.90 -1.38
C ARG A 99 -4.68 -1.64 -1.96
N ILE A 100 -5.03 -1.68 -3.25
CA ILE A 100 -5.69 -0.58 -3.96
C ILE A 100 -7.03 -1.06 -4.53
N TYR A 101 -8.07 -0.24 -4.43
CA TYR A 101 -9.39 -0.53 -5.00
C TYR A 101 -9.48 -0.01 -6.45
N ASN A 102 -9.85 -0.89 -7.38
CA ASN A 102 -9.91 -0.55 -8.80
C ASN A 102 -11.15 0.29 -9.18
N LEU A 103 -12.20 0.30 -8.33
CA LEU A 103 -13.45 0.99 -8.62
C LEU A 103 -13.73 2.11 -7.61
N THR A 104 -14.30 3.22 -8.08
CA THR A 104 -14.70 4.36 -7.25
C THR A 104 -15.80 3.99 -6.25
N ALA A 105 -15.82 4.65 -5.08
CA ALA A 105 -16.72 4.32 -3.97
C ALA A 105 -18.22 4.27 -4.35
N ILE A 106 -18.72 5.34 -4.96
CA ILE A 106 -20.16 5.54 -5.17
C ILE A 106 -20.62 5.03 -6.54
N ARG A 107 -19.96 5.49 -7.61
CA ARG A 107 -20.34 5.17 -8.99
C ARG A 107 -19.78 3.83 -9.48
N GLN A 108 -18.86 3.22 -8.73
CA GLN A 108 -18.19 1.97 -9.10
C GLN A 108 -17.52 1.99 -10.49
N GLN A 109 -17.20 3.19 -10.97
CA GLN A 109 -16.45 3.39 -12.20
C GLN A 109 -14.99 3.03 -11.97
N VAL A 110 -14.31 2.54 -13.00
CA VAL A 110 -12.87 2.28 -12.97
C VAL A 110 -12.12 3.54 -12.53
N LEU A 111 -11.21 3.38 -11.57
CA LEU A 111 -10.39 4.45 -11.05
C LEU A 111 -9.51 5.03 -12.16
N ALA A 112 -9.40 6.36 -12.22
CA ALA A 112 -8.56 7.02 -13.20
C ALA A 112 -7.08 6.54 -13.08
N PRO A 113 -6.37 6.29 -14.19
CA PRO A 113 -5.01 5.73 -14.13
C PRO A 113 -4.03 6.58 -13.33
N LYS A 114 -4.12 7.92 -13.43
CA LYS A 114 -3.31 8.85 -12.62
C LYS A 114 -3.54 8.65 -11.12
N VAL A 115 -4.80 8.52 -10.71
CA VAL A 115 -5.16 8.32 -9.29
C VAL A 115 -4.69 6.96 -8.79
N PHE A 116 -4.73 5.92 -9.63
CA PHE A 116 -4.17 4.61 -9.29
C PHE A 116 -2.66 4.71 -9.04
N LEU A 117 -1.91 5.33 -9.96
CA LEU A 117 -0.45 5.46 -9.80
C LEU A 117 -0.09 6.36 -8.61
N GLU A 118 -0.77 7.49 -8.42
CA GLU A 118 -0.60 8.35 -7.24
C GLU A 118 -0.81 7.57 -5.94
N THR A 119 -1.88 6.75 -5.86
CA THR A 119 -2.14 5.89 -4.70
C THR A 119 -1.01 4.88 -4.51
N LEU A 120 -0.55 4.21 -5.57
CA LEU A 120 0.53 3.22 -5.47
C LEU A 120 1.84 3.84 -4.93
N LEU A 121 2.23 5.01 -5.44
CA LEU A 121 3.42 5.71 -4.98
C LEU A 121 3.28 6.17 -3.51
N HIS A 122 2.10 6.66 -3.13
CA HIS A 122 1.79 7.04 -1.75
C HIS A 122 1.95 5.86 -0.79
N GLU A 123 1.32 4.73 -1.09
CA GLU A 123 1.40 3.54 -0.23
C GLU A 123 2.82 2.93 -0.19
N TRP A 124 3.61 3.07 -1.26
CA TRP A 124 5.01 2.68 -1.24
C TRP A 124 5.86 3.60 -0.35
N VAL A 125 5.58 4.90 -0.27
CA VAL A 125 6.27 5.78 0.68
C VAL A 125 5.96 5.38 2.12
N HIS A 126 4.75 4.91 2.44
CA HIS A 126 4.49 4.27 3.72
C HIS A 126 5.40 3.05 3.94
N HIS A 127 5.54 2.19 2.94
CA HIS A 127 6.46 1.05 3.03
C HIS A 127 7.91 1.48 3.31
N TYR A 128 8.41 2.49 2.59
CA TYR A 128 9.74 3.06 2.79
C TYR A 128 9.91 3.66 4.20
N ASP A 129 8.91 4.37 4.72
CA ASP A 129 8.97 4.94 6.07
C ASP A 129 9.15 3.87 7.15
N PHE A 130 8.44 2.75 7.02
CA PHE A 130 8.54 1.67 7.99
C PHE A 130 9.81 0.84 7.85
N THR A 131 10.27 0.57 6.62
CA THR A 131 11.33 -0.41 6.39
C THR A 131 12.69 0.21 6.07
N GLY A 132 12.70 1.34 5.37
CA GLY A 132 13.90 2.12 5.07
C GLY A 132 14.24 3.10 6.21
N LEU A 133 13.29 3.94 6.62
CA LEU A 133 13.52 4.92 7.69
C LEU A 133 13.34 4.34 9.09
N GLN A 134 12.76 3.14 9.21
CA GLN A 134 12.49 2.49 10.50
C GLN A 134 11.71 3.41 11.46
N LEU A 135 10.66 4.03 10.92
CA LEU A 135 9.70 4.77 11.73
C LEU A 135 8.70 3.79 12.34
N ASP A 136 8.30 4.04 13.59
CA ASP A 136 7.22 3.31 14.28
C ASP A 136 5.84 3.76 13.81
N ARG A 137 5.75 4.94 13.17
CA ARG A 137 4.56 5.48 12.50
C ARG A 137 4.96 6.23 11.23
N SER A 138 4.08 6.27 10.24
CA SER A 138 4.27 7.03 9.00
C SER A 138 3.20 8.13 8.87
N PRO A 139 3.30 9.23 9.65
CA PRO A 139 2.36 10.35 9.53
C PRO A 139 2.57 11.11 8.22
N HIS A 140 1.49 11.62 7.63
CA HIS A 140 1.51 12.47 6.43
C HIS A 140 2.08 13.88 6.72
N THR A 141 3.37 13.96 7.02
CA THR A 141 4.11 15.21 7.26
C THR A 141 4.50 15.90 5.95
N SER A 142 5.04 17.12 6.03
CA SER A 142 5.63 17.78 4.86
C SER A 142 6.75 16.95 4.21
N GLY A 143 7.55 16.24 5.01
CA GLY A 143 8.61 15.35 4.53
C GLY A 143 8.05 14.12 3.83
N PHE A 144 6.94 13.54 4.33
CA PHE A 144 6.23 12.47 3.64
C PHE A 144 5.78 12.88 2.24
N PHE A 145 5.12 14.03 2.11
CA PHE A 145 4.72 14.53 0.79
C PHE A 145 5.89 14.94 -0.11
N ALA A 146 7.02 15.35 0.47
CA ALA A 146 8.24 15.60 -0.28
C ALA A 146 8.80 14.30 -0.87
N ARG A 147 8.83 13.21 -0.10
CA ARG A 147 9.26 11.89 -0.61
C ARG A 147 8.38 11.37 -1.73
N ILE A 148 7.06 11.60 -1.68
CA ILE A 148 6.17 11.23 -2.80
C ILE A 148 6.54 12.00 -4.07
N ARG A 149 6.81 13.31 -3.96
CA ARG A 149 7.21 14.13 -5.11
C ARG A 149 8.56 13.70 -5.66
N ASP A 150 9.56 13.54 -4.79
CA ASP A 150 10.89 13.05 -5.13
C ASP A 150 10.84 11.69 -5.87
N LEU A 151 10.04 10.75 -5.36
CA LEU A 151 9.79 9.46 -6.02
C LEU A 151 9.17 9.63 -7.41
N ALA A 152 8.12 10.45 -7.53
CA ALA A 152 7.45 10.67 -8.81
C ALA A 152 8.34 11.39 -9.84
N GLU A 153 9.16 12.35 -9.40
CA GLU A 153 10.16 13.05 -10.21
C GLU A 153 11.25 12.09 -10.68
N THR A 154 11.77 11.25 -9.77
CA THR A 154 12.74 10.19 -10.08
C THR A 154 12.22 9.24 -11.16
N LEU A 155 10.93 8.87 -11.08
CA LEU A 155 10.26 8.04 -12.10
C LEU A 155 9.86 8.82 -13.36
N GLY A 156 10.08 10.13 -13.44
CA GLY A 156 9.69 10.96 -14.58
C GLY A 156 8.18 11.09 -14.77
N VAL A 157 7.40 10.92 -13.70
CA VAL A 157 5.93 11.01 -13.67
C VAL A 157 5.43 12.06 -12.68
N GLY A 158 6.21 13.10 -12.38
CA GLY A 158 5.87 14.14 -11.39
C GLY A 158 4.48 14.77 -11.56
N PHE A 159 3.94 14.79 -12.79
CA PHE A 159 2.58 15.23 -13.12
C PHE A 159 1.45 14.40 -12.48
N VAL A 160 1.74 13.25 -11.88
CA VAL A 160 0.74 12.45 -11.14
C VAL A 160 0.58 12.90 -9.69
N THR A 161 1.54 13.65 -9.17
CA THR A 161 1.46 14.17 -7.80
C THR A 161 0.73 15.51 -7.78
N PRO A 162 -0.03 15.82 -6.71
CA PRO A 162 -0.64 17.13 -6.56
C PRO A 162 0.45 18.21 -6.51
N PRO A 163 0.23 19.39 -7.12
CA PRO A 163 1.16 20.51 -6.98
C PRO A 163 1.34 20.84 -5.50
N LYS A 164 2.55 21.29 -5.13
CA LYS A 164 2.86 21.72 -3.76
C LYS A 164 1.85 22.80 -3.34
N ARG A 165 0.91 22.44 -2.46
CA ARG A 165 -0.06 23.39 -1.87
C ARG A 165 0.54 23.96 -0.60
N ASP A 166 0.40 25.28 -0.42
CA ASP A 166 0.76 25.98 0.82
C ASP A 166 -0.25 25.76 1.97
N VAL A 167 -1.26 24.90 1.77
CA VAL A 167 -2.35 24.65 2.75
C VAL A 167 -2.67 23.15 2.85
N ALA A 168 -3.01 22.74 4.07
CA ALA A 168 -3.11 21.36 4.58
C ALA A 168 -3.81 20.34 3.64
N PRO A 169 -3.32 19.09 3.59
CA PRO A 169 -3.87 18.05 2.73
C PRO A 169 -5.18 17.52 3.33
N SER A 170 -6.32 17.94 2.76
CA SER A 170 -7.66 17.56 3.24
C SER A 170 -8.28 16.34 2.55
N ALA A 171 -7.61 15.70 1.58
CA ALA A 171 -8.25 14.67 0.74
C ALA A 171 -7.78 13.22 0.97
N MET A 172 -6.68 13.00 1.70
CA MET A 172 -6.13 11.66 1.97
C MET A 172 -5.99 11.32 3.46
N LEU A 173 -6.63 12.08 4.35
CA LEU A 173 -6.63 11.82 5.80
C LEU A 173 -7.57 10.65 6.20
N ALA A 174 -7.38 9.49 5.59
CA ALA A 174 -7.86 8.23 6.14
C ALA A 174 -6.66 7.51 6.78
N ASP A 175 -6.86 6.80 7.89
CA ASP A 175 -5.90 5.81 8.40
C ASP A 175 -5.69 4.75 7.30
N ASP A 176 -4.75 5.02 6.41
CA ASP A 176 -4.31 4.20 5.28
C ASP A 176 -3.18 3.26 5.67
N VAL A 177 -2.65 3.38 6.89
CA VAL A 177 -1.74 2.39 7.48
C VAL A 177 -2.50 1.52 8.48
N GLU A 178 -2.60 0.23 8.17
CA GLU A 178 -3.16 -0.76 9.07
C GLU A 178 -2.03 -1.65 9.65
N ILE A 179 -1.85 -1.66 10.98
CA ILE A 179 -0.91 -2.56 11.65
C ILE A 179 -1.53 -3.97 11.71
N ALA A 180 -0.92 -4.92 11.01
CA ALA A 180 -1.36 -6.30 11.05
C ALA A 180 -0.98 -6.94 12.41
N ARG A 181 -1.97 -7.45 13.15
CA ARG A 181 -1.69 -8.27 14.36
C ARG A 181 -0.98 -9.57 13.93
N PRO A 182 -0.06 -10.13 14.74
CA PRO A 182 0.72 -11.32 14.39
C PRO A 182 -0.11 -12.53 13.92
N ASP A 183 -1.36 -12.66 14.39
CA ASP A 183 -2.25 -13.76 14.01
C ASP A 183 -2.91 -13.63 12.61
N ALA A 184 -2.83 -12.46 11.95
CA ALA A 184 -3.55 -12.22 10.71
C ALA A 184 -2.86 -12.80 9.44
N LEU A 185 -1.64 -13.32 9.56
CA LEU A 185 -0.81 -13.75 8.42
C LEU A 185 -0.13 -15.11 8.61
N ARG A 186 -0.83 -16.08 9.22
CA ARG A 186 -0.35 -17.48 9.21
C ARG A 186 -0.66 -18.14 7.86
N PRO A 187 0.31 -18.76 7.17
CA PRO A 187 0.01 -19.72 6.12
C PRO A 187 -0.82 -20.85 6.73
N GLY A 188 -2.08 -21.02 6.30
CA GLY A 188 -2.97 -22.09 6.78
C GLY A 188 -4.25 -21.68 7.52
N GLY A 189 -4.57 -20.39 7.64
CA GLY A 189 -5.86 -19.93 8.20
C GLY A 189 -6.07 -20.31 9.68
N ALA A 190 -7.12 -19.77 10.30
CA ALA A 190 -7.54 -20.29 11.60
C ALA A 190 -7.96 -21.76 11.41
N PRO A 191 -7.55 -22.66 12.33
CA PRO A 191 -7.99 -24.04 12.26
C PRO A 191 -9.53 -24.09 12.20
N PRO A 192 -10.11 -24.88 11.29
CA PRO A 192 -11.56 -24.91 11.16
C PRO A 192 -12.18 -25.34 12.50
N PRO A 193 -13.37 -24.80 12.87
CA PRO A 193 -14.04 -25.16 14.11
C PRO A 193 -14.11 -26.67 14.32
N GLN A 194 -14.11 -27.11 15.58
CA GLN A 194 -14.02 -28.53 15.96
C GLN A 194 -15.00 -29.42 15.17
N TRP A 195 -16.23 -28.95 14.96
CA TRP A 195 -17.25 -29.67 14.19
C TRP A 195 -16.85 -29.98 12.74
N ILE A 196 -16.08 -29.11 12.06
CA ILE A 196 -15.56 -29.35 10.71
C ILE A 196 -14.44 -30.38 10.72
N ARG A 197 -13.56 -30.33 11.74
CA ARG A 197 -12.47 -31.29 11.91
C ARG A 197 -12.99 -32.70 12.16
N ASP A 198 -14.00 -32.81 13.01
CA ASP A 198 -14.66 -34.07 13.33
C ASP A 198 -15.37 -34.65 12.10
N GLN A 199 -15.98 -33.79 11.28
CA GLN A 199 -16.62 -34.19 10.03
C GLN A 199 -15.62 -34.69 8.97
N VAL A 200 -14.45 -34.05 8.85
CA VAL A 200 -13.37 -34.50 7.94
C VAL A 200 -12.74 -35.80 8.41
N LEU A 201 -12.52 -35.96 9.72
CA LEU A 201 -12.03 -37.22 10.31
C LEU A 201 -13.00 -38.38 10.10
N ALA A 202 -14.31 -38.12 10.21
CA ALA A 202 -15.35 -39.12 9.93
C ALA A 202 -15.39 -39.53 8.45
N LEU A 203 -15.04 -38.63 7.53
CA LEU A 203 -15.05 -38.88 6.08
C LEU A 203 -13.80 -39.61 5.58
N PHE A 204 -12.64 -39.41 6.23
CA PHE A 204 -11.34 -39.89 5.71
C PHE A 204 -10.55 -40.79 6.69
N GLY A 205 -11.11 -41.10 7.86
CA GLY A 205 -10.45 -41.82 8.95
C GLY A 205 -10.39 -43.35 8.84
N HIS A 206 -10.17 -43.93 7.66
CA HIS A 206 -9.78 -45.35 7.56
C HIS A 206 -8.27 -45.46 7.39
N ARG A 207 -7.59 -46.01 8.40
CA ARG A 207 -6.18 -46.44 8.28
C ARG A 207 -6.10 -47.71 7.43
N PRO A 208 -5.17 -47.81 6.47
CA PRO A 208 -4.78 -49.12 5.93
C PRO A 208 -4.06 -49.91 7.03
N LYS A 209 -4.22 -51.24 7.01
CA LYS A 209 -3.61 -52.18 7.96
C LYS A 209 -2.09 -52.11 7.97
#